data_AF-A0A1B2DJ29-F1
#
_entry.id   AF-A0A1B2DJ29-F1
#
_cell.length_a   1.000
_cell.length_b   1.000
_cell.length_c   1.000
_cell.angle_alpha   90.00
_cell.angle_beta   90.00
_cell.angle_gamma   90.00
#
_symmetry.space_group_name_H-M   'P 1'
#
loop_
_entity.id
_entity.type
_entity.pdbx_description
1 polymer ?
#
loop_
_entity_poly.entity_id
_entity_poly.type
_entity_poly.pdbx_seq_one_letter_code
_entity_poly.pdbx_strand_id
1 'polypeptide(L)'
;MAKINVVIPATNVEYEGVTYEQVNRKAQAGDIVRHDAIGYSFLPKGAFYGVFIDEGGDAAIRDEDGDLSGINGDFTVFAPIKTAESAPKTDEITYEGATYRKVYRSARKGDVIVFEEAPSFTLTSGKTYPVTRLDYDYDAQITNDNGGEYDTCGDSFEVYEKVTEPIVYTEVKRKAAEGERIRIVDTKDSRWKNGDEFVVARLDAAGSVFVDHQLGLDNKQATVWHREYVVLEPVTKAEPKSEPARPERLKVGEYAKVTEKDGSSFHNIGDIVKITEDDNSWIPFKLEHLDGKYAGWTEEGVLVRATDEEVAAARKYNVGDYVRVTKRGCGHNYDVGEIVKVTHKHFGSSFCGIKASTGAEGNTMLPEHVESATEADFNAIYDPRRQFAAGDKVRLVSGGDVYPLIGFGNGVVYEVKNALYPTHGGNRIEISGGKYDGYALPEQLVKLTEEEAAELEKAAEIKRKWDAIGRKVDEYKDGDIVRFTQSTGADGYPNDSIVIISDVEGEDFRFGGIGNRQFLGDTTWCVLITPVEQRFDR
;
A
#
# COMPACT_ATOMS: atom_id res chain seq x y z
N MET A 1 49.75 -47.73 -36.08
CA MET A 1 50.91 -46.81 -36.05
C MET A 1 50.97 -46.07 -37.37
N ALA A 2 50.44 -44.85 -37.42
CA ALA A 2 50.47 -44.01 -38.62
C ALA A 2 51.58 -42.97 -38.48
N LYS A 3 52.50 -42.93 -39.45
CA LYS A 3 53.50 -41.89 -39.60
C LYS A 3 52.80 -40.58 -39.94
N ILE A 4 53.01 -39.55 -39.14
CA ILE A 4 52.63 -38.17 -39.49
C ILE A 4 53.85 -37.52 -40.16
N ASN A 5 53.73 -37.28 -41.46
CA ASN A 5 54.59 -36.36 -42.19
C ASN A 5 54.16 -34.94 -41.84
N VAL A 6 55.09 -34.09 -41.40
CA VAL A 6 54.91 -32.63 -41.46
C VAL A 6 56.10 -32.03 -42.20
N VAL A 7 55.77 -31.30 -43.26
CA VAL A 7 56.65 -30.48 -44.08
C VAL A 7 56.73 -29.09 -43.44
N ILE A 8 57.94 -28.58 -43.25
CA ILE A 8 58.30 -27.25 -42.66
C ILE A 8 58.20 -26.16 -43.75
N PRO A 9 57.98 -24.84 -43.47
CA PRO A 9 57.86 -24.14 -42.18
C PRO A 9 56.55 -23.33 -42.05
N ALA A 10 55.86 -23.46 -40.93
CA ALA A 10 54.96 -22.41 -40.47
C ALA A 10 55.30 -22.15 -39.01
N THR A 11 55.45 -20.88 -38.67
CA THR A 11 55.82 -20.30 -37.37
C THR A 11 54.91 -20.74 -36.20
N ASN A 12 53.88 -21.54 -36.49
CA ASN A 12 52.83 -21.91 -35.58
C ASN A 12 52.67 -23.44 -35.50
N VAL A 13 52.43 -23.97 -34.31
CA VAL A 13 52.30 -25.41 -34.00
C VAL A 13 50.95 -25.64 -33.32
N GLU A 14 50.20 -26.64 -33.75
CA GLU A 14 48.94 -27.00 -33.11
C GLU A 14 49.15 -28.21 -32.20
N TYR A 15 48.81 -28.08 -30.91
CA TYR A 15 48.95 -29.13 -29.90
C TYR A 15 47.71 -29.13 -29.00
N GLU A 16 47.07 -30.30 -28.85
CA GLU A 16 45.83 -30.48 -28.07
C GLU A 16 44.69 -29.48 -28.39
N GLY A 17 44.60 -29.01 -29.64
CA GLY A 17 43.57 -28.06 -30.09
C GLY A 17 43.88 -26.58 -29.80
N VAL A 18 45.09 -26.27 -29.32
CA VAL A 18 45.60 -24.91 -29.16
C VAL A 18 46.67 -24.65 -30.21
N THR A 19 46.61 -23.50 -30.88
CA THR A 19 47.67 -23.05 -31.80
C THR A 19 48.71 -22.27 -31.00
N TYR A 20 49.99 -22.55 -31.17
CA TYR A 20 51.11 -21.90 -30.51
C TYR A 20 52.00 -21.22 -31.56
N GLU A 21 52.53 -20.04 -31.28
CA GLU A 21 53.50 -19.34 -32.13
C GLU A 21 54.90 -19.38 -31.52
N GLN A 22 55.93 -19.47 -32.36
CA GLN A 22 57.31 -19.42 -31.89
C GLN A 22 57.64 -18.06 -31.29
N VAL A 23 58.14 -18.04 -30.04
CA VAL A 23 58.52 -16.82 -29.32
C VAL A 23 60.00 -16.86 -28.94
N ASN A 24 60.64 -15.70 -28.89
CA ASN A 24 62.03 -15.55 -28.45
C ASN A 24 62.10 -15.00 -27.02
N ARG A 25 61.59 -15.78 -26.05
CA ARG A 25 61.66 -15.51 -24.61
C ARG A 25 61.87 -16.81 -23.84
N LYS A 26 62.20 -16.71 -22.53
CA LYS A 26 62.24 -17.89 -21.65
C LYS A 26 60.86 -18.57 -21.60
N ALA A 27 60.87 -19.90 -21.49
CA ALA A 27 59.66 -20.70 -21.36
C ALA A 27 58.94 -20.39 -20.03
N GLN A 28 57.62 -20.35 -20.08
CA GLN A 28 56.72 -20.08 -18.94
C GLN A 28 55.65 -21.17 -18.86
N ALA A 29 54.96 -21.25 -17.73
CA ALA A 29 53.88 -22.21 -17.54
C ALA A 29 52.80 -22.03 -18.62
N GLY A 30 52.43 -23.11 -19.32
CA GLY A 30 51.44 -23.08 -20.40
C GLY A 30 52.01 -22.84 -21.79
N ASP A 31 53.32 -22.62 -21.94
CA ASP A 31 54.02 -22.73 -23.23
C ASP A 31 54.26 -24.21 -23.61
N ILE A 32 54.64 -24.43 -24.87
CA ILE A 32 55.27 -25.68 -25.31
C ILE A 32 56.69 -25.41 -25.80
N VAL A 33 57.60 -26.37 -25.62
CA VAL A 33 58.97 -26.29 -26.14
C VAL A 33 59.28 -27.42 -27.09
N ARG A 34 60.08 -27.14 -28.13
CA ARG A 34 60.62 -28.15 -29.04
C ARG A 34 62.10 -28.39 -28.75
N HIS A 35 62.48 -29.64 -28.57
CA HIS A 35 63.88 -30.01 -28.35
C HIS A 35 64.66 -30.02 -29.69
N ASP A 36 65.65 -29.15 -29.85
CA ASP A 36 66.38 -28.98 -31.13
C ASP A 36 67.80 -29.57 -31.15
N ALA A 37 68.31 -30.02 -29.99
CA ALA A 37 69.63 -30.67 -29.88
C ALA A 37 69.63 -32.12 -30.41
N ILE A 38 70.75 -32.84 -30.25
CA ILE A 38 70.88 -34.25 -30.63
C ILE A 38 69.88 -35.07 -29.82
N GLY A 39 69.08 -35.91 -30.49
CA GLY A 39 68.01 -36.66 -29.84
C GLY A 39 68.55 -37.76 -28.93
N TYR A 40 67.99 -37.85 -27.73
CA TYR A 40 68.19 -38.95 -26.79
C TYR A 40 66.97 -39.88 -26.77
N SER A 41 67.10 -41.07 -26.20
CA SER A 41 65.98 -42.02 -26.08
C SER A 41 64.81 -41.47 -25.26
N PHE A 42 65.09 -40.60 -24.29
CA PHE A 42 64.12 -39.94 -23.41
C PHE A 42 63.71 -38.54 -23.91
N LEU A 43 64.52 -37.90 -24.77
CA LEU A 43 64.24 -36.59 -25.38
C LEU A 43 64.55 -36.61 -26.89
N PRO A 44 63.66 -37.16 -27.74
CA PRO A 44 63.88 -37.18 -29.18
C PRO A 44 64.02 -35.78 -29.77
N LYS A 45 64.92 -35.63 -30.76
CA LYS A 45 65.07 -34.38 -31.50
C LYS A 45 63.78 -34.07 -32.27
N GLY A 46 63.27 -32.85 -32.11
CA GLY A 46 62.07 -32.34 -32.76
C GLY A 46 60.77 -32.65 -32.02
N ALA A 47 60.81 -33.33 -30.87
CA ALA A 47 59.64 -33.57 -30.03
C ALA A 47 59.21 -32.29 -29.29
N PHE A 48 57.91 -32.18 -29.00
CA PHE A 48 57.30 -31.07 -28.28
C PHE A 48 56.88 -31.50 -26.88
N TYR A 49 57.11 -30.63 -25.90
CA TYR A 49 56.81 -30.87 -24.49
C TYR A 49 56.09 -29.68 -23.89
N GLY A 50 55.06 -29.94 -23.07
CA GLY A 50 54.37 -28.91 -22.28
C GLY A 50 55.24 -28.43 -21.13
N VAL A 51 55.26 -27.12 -20.91
CA VAL A 51 56.06 -26.47 -19.86
C VAL A 51 55.21 -26.28 -18.60
N PHE A 52 55.72 -26.72 -17.47
CA PHE A 52 55.17 -26.45 -16.14
C PHE A 52 56.26 -25.90 -15.22
N ILE A 53 55.84 -25.44 -14.04
CA ILE A 53 56.74 -24.90 -13.02
C ILE A 53 56.94 -25.97 -11.95
N ASP A 54 58.18 -26.25 -11.61
CA ASP A 54 58.51 -27.17 -10.51
C ASP A 54 58.34 -26.50 -9.12
N GLU A 55 58.51 -27.28 -8.05
CA GLU A 55 58.39 -26.77 -6.67
C GLU A 55 59.45 -25.70 -6.33
N GLY A 56 60.50 -25.55 -7.14
CA GLY A 56 61.54 -24.53 -7.02
C GLY A 56 61.25 -23.23 -7.78
N GLY A 57 60.20 -23.20 -8.60
CA GLY A 57 59.86 -22.05 -9.44
C GLY A 57 60.56 -22.05 -10.80
N ASP A 58 61.27 -23.12 -11.16
CA ASP A 58 61.97 -23.25 -12.43
C ASP A 58 61.08 -23.91 -13.49
N ALA A 59 61.26 -23.51 -14.75
CA ALA A 59 60.52 -24.09 -15.87
C ALA A 59 61.07 -25.49 -16.20
N ALA A 60 60.18 -26.48 -16.19
CA ALA A 60 60.52 -27.88 -16.40
C ALA A 60 59.58 -28.55 -17.42
N ILE A 61 60.05 -29.66 -17.98
CA ILE A 61 59.30 -30.57 -18.86
C ILE A 61 59.27 -31.97 -18.25
N ARG A 62 58.28 -32.77 -18.65
CA ARG A 62 58.25 -34.21 -18.39
C ARG A 62 58.71 -34.90 -19.66
N ASP A 63 59.71 -35.76 -19.52
CA ASP A 63 60.17 -36.60 -20.62
C ASP A 63 59.23 -37.80 -20.86
N GLU A 64 59.57 -38.65 -21.83
CA GLU A 64 58.76 -39.82 -22.21
C GLU A 64 58.69 -40.90 -21.10
N ASP A 65 59.65 -40.89 -20.17
CA ASP A 65 59.68 -41.81 -19.03
C ASP A 65 58.94 -41.21 -17.81
N GLY A 66 58.50 -39.95 -17.91
CA GLY A 66 57.75 -39.22 -16.90
C GLY A 66 58.63 -38.46 -15.90
N ASP A 67 59.93 -38.43 -16.11
CA ASP A 67 60.89 -37.77 -15.24
C ASP A 67 60.93 -36.25 -15.48
N LEU A 68 61.18 -35.52 -14.40
CA LEU A 68 61.29 -34.06 -14.40
C LEU A 68 62.65 -33.62 -14.93
N SER A 69 62.65 -32.91 -16.06
CA SER A 69 63.86 -32.32 -16.64
C SER A 69 63.73 -30.80 -16.72
N GLY A 70 64.71 -30.09 -16.18
CA GLY A 70 64.79 -28.63 -16.28
C GLY A 70 65.09 -28.16 -17.70
N ILE A 71 64.55 -27.00 -18.09
CA ILE A 71 64.74 -26.42 -19.43
C ILE A 71 66.08 -25.66 -19.49
N ASN A 72 67.18 -26.41 -19.55
CA ASN A 72 68.55 -25.89 -19.69
C ASN A 72 69.18 -26.43 -20.99
N GLY A 73 68.97 -25.77 -22.13
CA GLY A 73 69.53 -26.22 -23.42
C GLY A 73 68.84 -25.65 -24.66
N ASP A 74 69.12 -26.25 -25.82
CA ASP A 74 68.61 -25.87 -27.16
C ASP A 74 67.12 -26.23 -27.33
N PHE A 75 66.26 -25.52 -26.60
CA PHE A 75 64.80 -25.57 -26.76
C PHE A 75 64.30 -24.34 -27.50
N THR A 76 63.45 -24.56 -28.50
CA THR A 76 62.66 -23.47 -29.09
C THR A 76 61.32 -23.37 -28.37
N VAL A 77 60.96 -22.17 -27.90
CA VAL A 77 59.75 -21.90 -27.13
C VAL A 77 58.60 -21.48 -28.06
N PHE A 78 57.41 -21.99 -27.79
CA PHE A 78 56.17 -21.61 -28.47
C PHE A 78 55.10 -21.24 -27.44
N ALA A 79 54.52 -20.04 -27.59
CA ALA A 79 53.47 -19.53 -26.72
C ALA A 79 52.10 -19.72 -27.38
N PRO A 80 51.02 -20.00 -26.63
CA PRO A 80 49.70 -20.17 -27.21
C PRO A 80 49.23 -18.88 -27.87
N ILE A 81 48.84 -18.96 -29.15
CA ILE A 81 48.11 -17.92 -29.86
C ILE A 81 46.74 -17.84 -29.20
N LYS A 82 46.59 -16.90 -28.28
CA LYS A 82 45.26 -16.49 -27.84
C LYS A 82 44.55 -16.00 -29.09
N THR A 83 43.41 -16.60 -29.42
CA THR A 83 42.43 -15.96 -30.29
C THR A 83 41.98 -14.69 -29.56
N ALA A 84 42.75 -13.63 -29.73
CA ALA A 84 42.45 -12.34 -29.19
C ALA A 84 41.24 -11.82 -29.96
N GLU A 85 40.06 -11.99 -29.39
CA GLU A 85 39.20 -10.81 -29.33
C GLU A 85 40.03 -9.73 -28.65
N SER A 86 40.62 -8.88 -29.49
CA SER A 86 41.18 -7.62 -29.06
C SER A 86 40.06 -6.89 -28.35
N ALA A 87 40.03 -6.96 -27.02
CA ALA A 87 39.26 -6.02 -26.24
C ALA A 87 39.67 -4.63 -26.74
N PRO A 88 38.72 -3.79 -27.18
CA PRO A 88 39.06 -2.49 -27.71
C PRO A 88 39.84 -1.71 -26.63
N LYS A 89 40.84 -0.91 -27.04
CA LYS A 89 41.42 0.14 -26.19
C LYS A 89 40.30 1.12 -25.86
N THR A 90 39.55 0.83 -24.81
CA THR A 90 38.51 1.68 -24.26
C THR A 90 39.04 2.35 -23.01
N ASP A 91 38.69 3.61 -22.81
CA ASP A 91 38.96 4.33 -21.56
C ASP A 91 38.16 3.74 -20.37
N GLU A 92 37.49 2.61 -20.56
CA GLU A 92 36.72 1.87 -19.56
C GLU A 92 37.02 0.37 -19.63
N ILE A 93 37.19 -0.27 -18.48
CA ILE A 93 37.36 -1.71 -18.32
C ILE A 93 36.39 -2.26 -17.27
N THR A 94 36.02 -3.53 -17.38
CA THR A 94 35.21 -4.22 -16.37
C THR A 94 36.08 -5.25 -15.64
N TYR A 95 36.14 -5.17 -14.32
CA TYR A 95 36.89 -6.09 -13.46
C TYR A 95 36.02 -6.50 -12.27
N GLU A 96 35.87 -7.81 -12.04
CA GLU A 96 35.07 -8.40 -10.95
C GLU A 96 33.64 -7.79 -10.82
N GLY A 97 33.00 -7.52 -11.97
CA GLY A 97 31.64 -6.97 -12.01
C GLY A 97 31.51 -5.46 -11.76
N ALA A 98 32.62 -4.73 -11.63
CA ALA A 98 32.64 -3.27 -11.55
C ALA A 98 33.30 -2.63 -12.78
N THR A 99 32.81 -1.45 -13.17
CA THR A 99 33.39 -0.64 -14.24
C THR A 99 34.46 0.29 -13.68
N TYR A 100 35.59 0.39 -14.37
CA TYR A 100 36.70 1.29 -14.06
C TYR A 100 37.01 2.15 -15.28
N ARG A 101 37.38 3.41 -15.08
CA ARG A 101 37.79 4.33 -16.15
C ARG A 101 39.27 4.66 -16.06
N LYS A 102 39.92 4.83 -17.20
CA LYS A 102 41.34 5.21 -17.28
C LYS A 102 41.56 6.61 -16.70
N VAL A 103 42.58 6.74 -15.87
CA VAL A 103 42.96 8.01 -15.24
C VAL A 103 44.46 8.26 -15.39
N TYR A 104 44.82 9.52 -15.60
CA TYR A 104 46.21 9.95 -15.76
C TYR A 104 46.74 10.51 -14.45
N ARG A 105 46.86 9.64 -13.43
CA ARG A 105 47.41 9.95 -12.09
C ARG A 105 48.05 8.69 -11.48
N SER A 106 48.86 8.85 -10.44
CA SER A 106 49.37 7.72 -9.65
C SER A 106 48.23 6.86 -9.10
N ALA A 107 48.48 5.55 -9.04
CA ALA A 107 47.54 4.58 -8.51
C ALA A 107 47.28 4.78 -7.02
N ARG A 108 46.05 4.45 -6.59
CA ARG A 108 45.62 4.50 -5.19
C ARG A 108 45.02 3.15 -4.81
N LYS A 109 44.95 2.89 -3.50
CA LYS A 109 44.20 1.75 -2.97
C LYS A 109 42.77 1.74 -3.52
N GLY A 110 42.36 0.62 -4.11
CA GLY A 110 41.03 0.45 -4.72
C GLY A 110 40.95 0.77 -6.22
N ASP A 111 41.99 1.36 -6.81
CA ASP A 111 42.18 1.40 -8.27
C ASP A 111 42.61 0.01 -8.77
N VAL A 112 42.55 -0.19 -10.08
CA VAL A 112 43.18 -1.34 -10.75
C VAL A 112 44.22 -0.85 -11.75
N ILE A 113 45.27 -1.64 -11.95
CA ILE A 113 46.36 -1.33 -12.89
C ILE A 113 46.50 -2.40 -13.97
N VAL A 114 46.98 -1.99 -15.14
CA VAL A 114 47.25 -2.89 -16.27
C VAL A 114 48.64 -2.56 -16.82
N PHE A 115 49.49 -3.57 -16.93
CA PHE A 115 50.80 -3.43 -17.57
C PHE A 115 50.65 -3.71 -19.07
N GLU A 116 51.04 -2.75 -19.92
CA GLU A 116 51.08 -2.98 -21.38
C GLU A 116 52.10 -4.09 -21.70
N GLU A 117 53.26 -4.04 -21.06
CA GLU A 117 54.27 -5.09 -21.05
C GLU A 117 54.61 -5.45 -19.59
N ALA A 118 54.46 -6.71 -19.22
CA ALA A 118 54.72 -7.18 -17.86
C ALA A 118 56.21 -6.98 -17.48
N PRO A 119 56.52 -6.21 -16.43
CA PRO A 119 57.90 -5.94 -16.00
C PRO A 119 58.55 -7.16 -15.32
N SER A 120 57.73 -8.12 -14.87
CA SER A 120 58.16 -9.33 -14.18
C SER A 120 57.46 -10.56 -14.76
N PHE A 121 58.14 -11.72 -14.73
CA PHE A 121 57.57 -13.01 -15.13
C PHE A 121 56.46 -13.51 -14.18
N THR A 122 56.30 -12.88 -13.01
CA THR A 122 55.20 -13.12 -12.08
C THR A 122 53.91 -12.40 -12.47
N LEU A 123 53.96 -11.60 -13.54
CA LEU A 123 52.85 -10.82 -14.08
C LEU A 123 52.60 -11.19 -15.56
N THR A 124 51.37 -10.96 -16.01
CA THR A 124 50.91 -11.20 -17.37
C THR A 124 50.57 -9.86 -18.03
N SER A 125 51.16 -9.58 -19.19
CA SER A 125 50.84 -8.37 -19.98
C SER A 125 49.35 -8.31 -20.30
N GLY A 126 48.74 -7.13 -20.11
CA GLY A 126 47.32 -6.89 -20.34
C GLY A 126 46.37 -7.46 -19.26
N LYS A 127 46.87 -8.12 -18.22
CA LYS A 127 46.05 -8.54 -17.08
C LYS A 127 45.79 -7.37 -16.12
N THR A 128 44.58 -7.32 -15.58
CA THR A 128 44.16 -6.32 -14.60
C THR A 128 44.53 -6.78 -13.19
N TYR A 129 45.20 -5.91 -12.44
CA TYR A 129 45.65 -6.17 -11.07
C TYR A 129 45.05 -5.15 -10.10
N PRO A 130 44.35 -5.58 -9.03
CA PRO A 130 43.83 -4.67 -8.02
C PRO A 130 44.93 -4.14 -7.10
N VAL A 131 44.91 -2.83 -6.84
CA VAL A 131 45.83 -2.19 -5.89
C VAL A 131 45.30 -2.38 -4.48
N THR A 132 45.98 -3.23 -3.71
CA THR A 132 45.54 -3.65 -2.37
C THR A 132 45.97 -2.67 -1.27
N ARG A 133 47.14 -2.04 -1.43
CA ARG A 133 47.69 -1.00 -0.54
C ARG A 133 48.72 -0.14 -1.27
N LEU A 134 49.10 0.95 -0.63
CA LEU A 134 50.29 1.73 -0.98
C LEU A 134 51.36 1.47 0.09
N ASP A 135 52.63 1.56 -0.28
CA ASP A 135 53.73 1.53 0.69
C ASP A 135 54.04 2.94 1.25
N TYR A 136 55.19 3.07 1.94
CA TYR A 136 55.60 4.35 2.55
C TYR A 136 55.97 5.42 1.51
N ASP A 137 56.43 5.01 0.33
CA ASP A 137 56.83 5.88 -0.77
C ASP A 137 55.68 6.13 -1.78
N TYR A 138 54.48 5.63 -1.45
CA TYR A 138 53.23 5.71 -2.23
C TYR A 138 53.21 4.86 -3.51
N ASP A 139 54.06 3.85 -3.60
CA ASP A 139 54.04 2.88 -4.69
C ASP A 139 52.92 1.84 -4.48
N ALA A 140 52.30 1.43 -5.59
CA ALA A 140 51.17 0.51 -5.57
C ALA A 140 51.63 -0.92 -5.25
N GLN A 141 50.87 -1.62 -4.41
CA GLN A 141 51.12 -3.01 -4.07
C GLN A 141 49.98 -3.88 -4.61
N ILE A 142 50.33 -4.89 -5.41
CA ILE A 142 49.37 -5.80 -6.06
C ILE A 142 49.64 -7.25 -5.68
N THR A 143 48.68 -8.13 -5.97
CA THR A 143 48.87 -9.58 -5.90
C THR A 143 49.20 -10.11 -7.29
N ASN A 144 50.34 -10.79 -7.42
CA ASN A 144 50.83 -11.35 -8.67
C ASN A 144 50.10 -12.64 -9.07
N ASP A 145 50.44 -13.22 -10.22
CA ASP A 145 49.74 -14.38 -10.78
C ASP A 145 49.86 -15.65 -9.92
N ASN A 146 50.86 -15.71 -9.05
CA ASN A 146 51.12 -16.83 -8.13
C ASN A 146 50.51 -16.59 -6.74
N GLY A 147 49.77 -15.50 -6.55
CA GLY A 147 49.17 -15.14 -5.26
C GLY A 147 50.13 -14.45 -4.27
N GLY A 148 51.34 -14.10 -4.69
CA GLY A 148 52.31 -13.36 -3.88
C GLY A 148 52.14 -11.83 -4.00
N GLU A 149 52.66 -11.08 -3.03
CA GLU A 149 52.72 -9.61 -3.13
C GLU A 149 53.77 -9.18 -4.17
N TYR A 150 53.50 -8.09 -4.88
CA TYR A 150 54.41 -7.47 -5.84
C TYR A 150 54.39 -5.95 -5.68
N ASP A 151 55.58 -5.38 -5.62
CA ASP A 151 55.86 -3.95 -5.47
C ASP A 151 56.08 -3.32 -6.84
N THR A 152 55.27 -2.32 -7.20
CA THR A 152 55.33 -1.67 -8.51
C THR A 152 56.34 -0.52 -8.59
N CYS A 153 57.21 -0.37 -7.59
CA CYS A 153 58.23 0.69 -7.57
C CYS A 153 59.06 0.69 -8.86
N GLY A 154 59.00 1.80 -9.61
CA GLY A 154 59.76 1.99 -10.86
C GLY A 154 59.14 1.38 -12.13
N ASP A 155 58.00 0.71 -12.02
CA ASP A 155 57.31 0.11 -13.17
C ASP A 155 56.40 1.10 -13.91
N SER A 156 56.14 0.83 -15.20
CA SER A 156 55.20 1.59 -16.03
C SER A 156 53.90 0.81 -16.23
N PHE A 157 52.77 1.43 -15.91
CA PHE A 157 51.44 0.82 -16.01
C PHE A 157 50.36 1.87 -16.24
N GLU A 158 49.21 1.41 -16.73
CA GLU A 158 48.00 2.20 -16.85
C GLU A 158 47.15 2.07 -15.58
N VAL A 159 46.56 3.17 -15.13
CA VAL A 159 45.74 3.22 -13.91
C VAL A 159 44.27 3.42 -14.28
N TYR A 160 43.40 2.62 -13.67
CA TYR A 160 41.97 2.70 -13.84
C TYR A 160 41.28 2.89 -12.48
N GLU A 161 40.53 3.98 -12.35
CA GLU A 161 39.74 4.34 -11.19
C GLU A 161 38.36 3.71 -11.27
N LYS A 162 37.86 3.16 -10.16
CA LYS A 162 36.52 2.60 -10.11
C LYS A 162 35.49 3.68 -10.45
N VAL A 163 34.68 3.46 -11.47
CA VAL A 163 33.59 4.38 -11.83
C VAL A 163 32.50 4.22 -10.76
N THR A 164 32.54 5.11 -9.77
CA THR A 164 31.44 5.30 -8.83
C THR A 164 30.54 6.40 -9.37
N GLU A 165 29.22 6.17 -9.36
CA GLU A 165 28.27 7.23 -9.67
C GLU A 165 28.54 8.42 -8.71
N PRO A 166 28.47 9.68 -9.16
CA PRO A 166 28.63 10.82 -8.29
C PRO A 166 27.59 10.74 -7.18
N ILE A 167 28.04 10.48 -5.95
CA ILE A 167 27.19 10.47 -4.78
C ILE A 167 26.75 11.93 -4.56
N VAL A 168 25.50 12.23 -4.88
CA VAL A 168 24.86 13.50 -4.52
C VAL A 168 24.71 13.48 -3.00
N TYR A 169 25.06 14.55 -2.30
CA TYR A 169 24.89 14.62 -0.84
C TYR A 169 23.78 15.61 -0.50
N THR A 170 22.94 15.29 0.48
CA THR A 170 22.00 16.24 1.09
C THR A 170 22.57 16.81 2.38
N GLU A 171 22.45 18.13 2.56
CA GLU A 171 22.82 18.81 3.81
C GLU A 171 21.73 18.62 4.87
N VAL A 172 22.08 18.02 6.00
CA VAL A 172 21.17 17.78 7.12
C VAL A 172 21.69 18.48 8.37
N LYS A 173 20.87 19.36 8.97
CA LYS A 173 21.22 20.05 10.21
C LYS A 173 20.92 19.18 11.43
N ARG A 174 21.90 18.35 11.81
CA ARG A 174 21.87 17.51 13.02
C ARG A 174 23.26 17.32 13.61
N LYS A 175 23.35 16.75 14.83
CA LYS A 175 24.64 16.39 15.41
C LYS A 175 25.26 15.28 14.55
N ALA A 176 26.53 15.45 14.20
CA ALA A 176 27.28 14.44 13.47
C ALA A 176 27.76 13.33 14.40
N ALA A 177 27.80 12.11 13.89
CA ALA A 177 28.44 10.96 14.52
C ALA A 177 29.88 10.79 14.03
N GLU A 178 30.68 10.00 14.75
CA GLU A 178 32.02 9.63 14.34
C GLU A 178 32.01 8.91 12.98
N GLY A 179 32.90 9.32 12.07
CA GLY A 179 32.97 8.81 10.70
C GLY A 179 32.05 9.49 9.68
N GLU A 180 31.14 10.37 10.09
CA GLU A 180 30.27 11.09 9.16
C GLU A 180 30.99 12.24 8.45
N ARG A 181 30.58 12.53 7.21
CA ARG A 181 31.06 13.69 6.46
C ARG A 181 30.25 14.91 6.85
N ILE A 182 30.92 16.02 7.15
CA ILE A 182 30.31 17.30 7.49
C ILE A 182 30.81 18.39 6.56
N ARG A 183 29.98 19.41 6.34
CA ARG A 183 30.33 20.65 5.65
C ARG A 183 30.22 21.82 6.60
N ILE A 184 31.23 22.67 6.61
CA ILE A 184 31.22 23.92 7.36
C ILE A 184 30.32 24.92 6.64
N VAL A 185 29.29 25.44 7.30
CA VAL A 185 28.30 26.35 6.71
C VAL A 185 28.29 27.73 7.36
N ASP A 186 28.79 27.84 8.58
CA ASP A 186 28.80 29.10 9.33
C ASP A 186 29.97 29.13 10.32
N THR A 187 31.21 29.25 9.80
CA THR A 187 32.40 29.33 10.64
C THR A 187 32.63 30.72 11.23
N LYS A 188 33.02 30.75 12.51
CA LYS A 188 33.66 31.90 13.16
C LYS A 188 35.13 31.64 13.51
N ASP A 189 35.62 30.47 13.11
CA ASP A 189 36.97 29.98 13.34
C ASP A 189 37.83 30.19 12.09
N SER A 190 39.02 30.75 12.26
CA SER A 190 39.92 31.06 11.14
C SER A 190 40.67 29.85 10.58
N ARG A 191 40.52 28.66 11.18
CA ARG A 191 41.18 27.44 10.73
C ARG A 191 40.60 26.85 9.44
N TRP A 192 39.34 27.15 9.11
CA TRP A 192 38.63 26.68 7.92
C TRP A 192 37.69 27.78 7.38
N LYS A 193 37.08 27.55 6.23
CA LYS A 193 36.15 28.45 5.53
C LYS A 193 34.81 27.75 5.27
N ASN A 194 33.75 28.53 5.06
CA ASN A 194 32.45 27.97 4.66
C ASN A 194 32.60 27.21 3.34
N GLY A 195 32.06 26.00 3.29
CA GLY A 195 32.19 25.05 2.21
C GLY A 195 33.29 23.99 2.42
N ASP A 196 34.19 24.16 3.39
CA ASP A 196 35.17 23.12 3.71
C ASP A 196 34.46 21.88 4.28
N GLU A 197 34.97 20.70 3.91
CA GLU A 197 34.38 19.43 4.28
C GLU A 197 35.37 18.57 5.04
N PHE A 198 34.87 17.89 6.07
CA PHE A 198 35.67 17.06 6.95
C PHE A 198 34.94 15.76 7.26
N VAL A 199 35.69 14.73 7.64
CA VAL A 199 35.14 13.53 8.26
C VAL A 199 35.30 13.67 9.77
N VAL A 200 34.24 13.39 10.54
CA VAL A 200 34.30 13.44 12.00
C VAL A 200 35.25 12.36 12.51
N ALA A 201 36.33 12.77 13.16
CA ALA A 201 37.34 11.87 13.68
C ALA A 201 36.93 11.23 15.01
N ARG A 202 36.21 11.96 15.87
CA ARG A 202 35.62 11.47 17.13
C ARG A 202 34.65 12.46 17.76
N LEU A 203 33.94 11.99 18.79
CA LEU A 203 33.13 12.81 19.70
C LEU A 203 33.75 12.84 21.11
N ASP A 204 33.54 13.92 21.86
CA ASP A 204 33.79 13.92 23.31
C ASP A 204 32.56 13.44 24.11
N ALA A 205 32.70 13.35 25.45
CA ALA A 205 31.61 12.96 26.34
C ALA A 205 30.38 13.89 26.32
N ALA A 206 30.52 15.12 25.80
CA ALA A 206 29.42 16.07 25.63
C ALA A 206 28.80 16.01 24.21
N GLY A 207 29.35 15.18 23.32
CA GLY A 207 28.95 15.07 21.92
C GLY A 207 29.47 16.20 21.02
N SER A 208 30.55 16.88 21.41
CA SER A 208 31.24 17.84 20.55
C SER A 208 32.04 17.11 19.47
N VAL A 209 32.00 17.65 18.26
CA VAL A 209 32.61 17.04 17.07
C VAL A 209 34.07 17.46 16.94
N PHE A 210 34.97 16.50 16.73
CA PHE A 210 36.38 16.73 16.43
C PHE A 210 36.69 16.26 15.01
N VAL A 211 37.42 17.08 14.27
CA VAL A 211 37.93 16.75 12.92
C VAL A 211 39.45 16.83 12.91
N ASP A 212 40.08 16.02 12.07
CA ASP A 212 41.52 16.09 11.87
C ASP A 212 41.87 17.40 11.13
N HIS A 213 42.73 18.20 11.74
CA HIS A 213 43.16 19.47 11.18
C HIS A 213 44.58 19.80 11.64
N GLN A 214 45.45 20.21 10.71
CA GLN A 214 46.87 20.45 10.99
C GLN A 214 47.13 21.47 12.12
N LEU A 215 46.20 22.42 12.30
CA LEU A 215 46.23 23.45 13.35
C LEU A 215 45.42 23.07 14.62
N GLY A 216 45.08 21.78 14.77
CA GLY A 216 44.38 21.25 15.93
C GLY A 216 45.29 21.10 17.16
N LEU A 217 44.82 21.58 18.32
CA LEU A 217 45.62 21.59 19.56
C LEU A 217 45.62 20.25 20.29
N ASP A 218 44.69 19.34 19.96
CA ASP A 218 44.54 18.03 20.59
C ASP A 218 44.91 16.94 19.58
N ASN A 219 46.17 16.50 19.56
CA ASN A 219 46.69 15.52 18.59
C ASN A 219 46.40 15.85 17.11
N LYS A 220 46.51 17.12 16.71
CA LYS A 220 46.11 17.61 15.37
C LYS A 220 44.61 17.45 15.08
N GLN A 221 43.78 17.52 16.12
CA GLN A 221 42.33 17.57 15.98
C GLN A 221 41.79 18.90 16.48
N ALA A 222 40.74 19.36 15.81
CA ALA A 222 40.07 20.62 16.10
C ALA A 222 38.59 20.37 16.32
N THR A 223 38.04 21.01 17.36
CA THR A 223 36.61 20.93 17.67
C THR A 223 35.82 21.84 16.73
N VAL A 224 34.78 21.30 16.11
CA VAL A 224 33.81 22.03 15.28
C VAL A 224 32.49 22.12 16.04
N TRP A 225 31.96 23.33 16.18
CA TRP A 225 30.73 23.53 16.95
C TRP A 225 29.52 23.08 16.14
N HIS A 226 28.51 22.51 16.81
CA HIS A 226 27.28 22.02 16.13
C HIS A 226 26.57 23.09 15.28
N ARG A 227 26.69 24.37 15.65
CA ARG A 227 26.13 25.48 14.85
C ARG A 227 26.86 25.70 13.52
N GLU A 228 28.14 25.36 13.42
CA GLU A 228 29.04 25.74 12.33
C GLU A 228 29.05 24.74 11.17
N TYR A 229 28.48 23.55 11.35
CA TYR A 229 28.44 22.50 10.33
C TYR A 229 27.05 21.93 10.02
N VAL A 230 26.92 21.27 8.88
CA VAL A 230 25.83 20.35 8.51
C VAL A 230 26.41 18.98 8.18
N VAL A 231 25.64 17.92 8.37
CA VAL A 231 26.03 16.56 7.97
C VAL A 231 25.71 16.37 6.48
N LEU A 232 26.65 15.79 5.73
CA LEU A 232 26.48 15.42 4.33
C LEU A 232 26.09 13.96 4.23
N GLU A 233 24.82 13.70 3.97
CA GLU A 233 24.29 12.35 3.81
C GLU A 233 24.32 11.94 2.33
N PRO A 234 24.91 10.78 1.97
CA PRO A 234 24.99 10.32 0.59
C PRO A 234 23.62 9.87 0.05
N VAL A 235 23.22 10.40 -1.10
CA VAL A 235 22.02 10.01 -1.86
C VAL A 235 22.37 8.84 -2.77
N THR A 236 22.56 7.65 -2.19
CA THR A 236 22.64 6.40 -2.95
C THR A 236 21.25 5.80 -3.09
N LYS A 237 20.85 5.50 -4.33
CA LYS A 237 19.60 4.83 -4.69
C LYS A 237 19.63 3.39 -4.15
N ALA A 238 18.69 3.05 -3.26
CA ALA A 238 18.46 1.74 -2.60
C ALA A 238 19.49 1.38 -1.49
N GLU A 239 19.18 1.03 -0.23
CA GLU A 239 17.97 0.82 0.59
C GLU A 239 18.34 1.28 2.02
N PRO A 240 17.46 1.94 2.78
CA PRO A 240 17.75 2.26 4.17
C PRO A 240 17.64 1.01 5.05
N LYS A 241 18.77 0.52 5.55
CA LYS A 241 18.79 -0.24 6.82
C LYS A 241 18.65 0.75 7.97
N SER A 242 17.40 1.01 8.35
CA SER A 242 17.05 1.74 9.56
C SER A 242 17.39 0.91 10.80
N GLU A 243 18.14 1.45 11.75
CA GLU A 243 17.87 1.22 13.18
C GLU A 243 16.41 1.63 13.42
N PRO A 244 15.60 0.85 14.16
CA PRO A 244 14.18 0.63 13.86
C PRO A 244 13.49 1.95 13.55
N ALA A 245 13.17 2.15 12.26
CA ALA A 245 12.41 3.31 11.85
C ALA A 245 11.17 3.38 12.74
N ARG A 246 11.02 4.50 13.44
CA ARG A 246 9.68 4.89 13.87
C ARG A 246 8.84 4.89 12.58
N PRO A 247 7.74 4.10 12.51
CA PRO A 247 7.05 3.80 11.27
C PRO A 247 6.75 5.08 10.50
N GLU A 248 6.77 5.00 9.16
CA GLU A 248 6.41 6.13 8.31
C GLU A 248 5.06 6.68 8.77
N ARG A 249 5.05 7.96 9.15
CA ARG A 249 3.87 8.60 9.70
C ARG A 249 2.71 8.52 8.72
N LEU A 250 1.56 8.08 9.23
CA LEU A 250 0.35 7.94 8.44
C LEU A 250 -0.10 9.30 7.88
N LYS A 251 -0.55 9.30 6.63
CA LYS A 251 -0.94 10.52 5.90
C LYS A 251 -2.45 10.61 5.73
N VAL A 252 -2.96 11.84 5.61
CA VAL A 252 -4.37 12.07 5.24
C VAL A 252 -4.67 11.38 3.90
N GLY A 253 -5.76 10.62 3.88
CA GLY A 253 -6.18 9.80 2.75
C GLY A 253 -5.78 8.32 2.87
N GLU A 254 -4.82 7.98 3.73
CA GLU A 254 -4.42 6.60 3.99
C GLU A 254 -5.42 5.88 4.89
N TYR A 255 -5.44 4.55 4.78
CA TYR A 255 -6.19 3.68 5.67
C TYR A 255 -5.27 3.11 6.75
N ALA A 256 -5.80 3.03 7.96
CA ALA A 256 -5.10 2.50 9.11
C ALA A 256 -5.98 1.52 9.88
N LYS A 257 -5.34 0.60 10.56
CA LYS A 257 -5.93 -0.35 11.48
C LYS A 257 -5.71 0.13 12.90
N VAL A 258 -6.76 0.21 13.69
CA VAL A 258 -6.68 0.48 15.13
C VAL A 258 -6.11 -0.75 15.84
N THR A 259 -4.98 -0.61 16.52
CA THR A 259 -4.31 -1.72 17.22
C THR A 259 -4.41 -1.62 18.74
N GLU A 260 -4.67 -0.44 19.28
CA GLU A 260 -4.72 -0.19 20.71
C GLU A 260 -6.02 0.54 21.12
N LYS A 261 -6.31 0.59 22.43
CA LYS A 261 -7.46 1.35 22.95
C LYS A 261 -6.95 2.69 23.50
N ASP A 262 -7.54 3.78 23.02
CA ASP A 262 -7.11 5.16 23.33
C ASP A 262 -8.15 5.95 24.16
N GLY A 263 -9.15 5.26 24.70
CA GLY A 263 -10.26 5.87 25.43
C GLY A 263 -11.36 6.46 24.53
N SER A 264 -11.21 6.43 23.20
CA SER A 264 -12.27 6.80 22.27
C SER A 264 -13.45 5.83 22.34
N SER A 265 -14.66 6.37 22.33
CA SER A 265 -15.92 5.61 22.17
C SER A 265 -16.34 5.48 20.71
N PHE A 266 -15.59 6.06 19.76
CA PHE A 266 -15.98 6.17 18.34
C PHE A 266 -15.36 5.10 17.43
N HIS A 267 -14.36 4.36 17.93
CA HIS A 267 -13.71 3.25 17.23
C HIS A 267 -13.24 2.16 18.21
N ASN A 268 -12.98 0.96 17.70
CA ASN A 268 -12.52 -0.20 18.46
C ASN A 268 -11.23 -0.81 17.87
N ILE A 269 -10.55 -1.61 18.69
CA ILE A 269 -9.37 -2.36 18.25
C ILE A 269 -9.78 -3.31 17.11
N GLY A 270 -9.03 -3.27 16.01
CA GLY A 270 -9.26 -4.02 14.79
C GLY A 270 -9.89 -3.22 13.67
N ASP A 271 -10.31 -1.98 13.93
CA ASP A 271 -11.04 -1.16 12.95
C ASP A 271 -10.15 -0.70 11.82
N ILE A 272 -10.60 -0.91 10.58
CA ILE A 272 -10.01 -0.27 9.41
C ILE A 272 -10.69 1.07 9.19
N VAL A 273 -9.95 2.14 9.41
CA VAL A 273 -10.40 3.53 9.35
C VAL A 273 -9.60 4.30 8.30
N LYS A 274 -10.19 5.37 7.76
CA LYS A 274 -9.53 6.31 6.86
C LYS A 274 -9.13 7.55 7.65
N ILE A 275 -7.91 8.03 7.46
CA ILE A 275 -7.46 9.31 8.03
C ILE A 275 -7.96 10.43 7.14
N THR A 276 -8.77 11.31 7.68
CA THR A 276 -9.37 12.43 6.93
C THR A 276 -8.75 13.77 7.26
N GLU A 277 -8.11 13.88 8.41
CA GLU A 277 -7.49 15.12 8.86
C GLU A 277 -6.27 14.80 9.72
N ASP A 278 -5.29 15.69 9.65
CA ASP A 278 -4.09 15.67 10.46
C ASP A 278 -3.78 17.10 10.92
N ASP A 279 -4.08 17.40 12.19
CA ASP A 279 -3.90 18.74 12.75
C ASP A 279 -2.56 18.93 13.46
N ASN A 280 -1.70 17.91 13.48
CA ASN A 280 -0.40 17.89 14.17
C ASN A 280 -0.47 18.17 15.69
N SER A 281 -1.64 18.01 16.31
CA SER A 281 -1.80 18.08 17.76
C SER A 281 -1.28 16.81 18.46
N TRP A 282 -1.52 16.71 19.78
CA TRP A 282 -1.20 15.49 20.54
C TRP A 282 -2.07 14.29 20.13
N ILE A 283 -3.24 14.54 19.55
CA ILE A 283 -4.16 13.51 19.03
C ILE A 283 -4.48 13.88 17.57
N PRO A 284 -3.49 13.73 16.67
CA PRO A 284 -3.49 14.46 15.41
C PRO A 284 -4.48 13.95 14.37
N PHE A 285 -4.87 12.68 14.43
CA PHE A 285 -5.58 12.04 13.32
C PHE A 285 -7.08 11.99 13.54
N LYS A 286 -7.82 12.66 12.66
CA LYS A 286 -9.27 12.49 12.54
C LYS A 286 -9.57 11.32 11.62
N LEU A 287 -10.50 10.48 12.07
CA LEU A 287 -10.81 9.22 11.43
C LEU A 287 -12.25 9.19 10.90
N GLU A 288 -12.42 8.48 9.79
CA GLU A 288 -13.71 8.04 9.27
C GLU A 288 -13.74 6.51 9.10
N HIS A 289 -14.88 5.92 9.41
CA HIS A 289 -15.18 4.53 9.07
C HIS A 289 -15.29 4.35 7.56
N LEU A 290 -15.20 3.11 7.07
CA LEU A 290 -15.32 2.83 5.63
C LEU A 290 -16.70 3.18 5.04
N ASP A 291 -17.72 3.34 5.88
CA ASP A 291 -19.05 3.83 5.49
C ASP A 291 -19.17 5.37 5.50
N GLY A 292 -18.07 6.08 5.78
CA GLY A 292 -17.98 7.53 5.81
C GLY A 292 -18.44 8.17 7.13
N LYS A 293 -18.82 7.36 8.14
CA LYS A 293 -19.19 7.91 9.46
C LYS A 293 -17.95 8.33 10.25
N TYR A 294 -18.11 9.37 11.05
CA TYR A 294 -17.06 9.86 11.94
C TYR A 294 -16.60 8.78 12.95
N ALA A 295 -15.28 8.58 13.04
CA ALA A 295 -14.63 7.56 13.86
C ALA A 295 -13.76 8.14 15.01
N GLY A 296 -13.90 9.44 15.29
CA GLY A 296 -13.15 10.09 16.38
C GLY A 296 -11.78 10.63 15.97
N TRP A 297 -11.07 11.15 16.96
CA TRP A 297 -9.65 11.53 16.85
C TRP A 297 -8.80 10.53 17.63
N THR A 298 -7.61 10.21 17.12
CA THR A 298 -6.66 9.32 17.81
C THR A 298 -5.20 9.74 17.61
N GLU A 299 -4.34 9.16 18.43
CA GLU A 299 -2.89 9.31 18.34
C GLU A 299 -2.25 8.31 17.37
N GLU A 300 -1.08 8.66 16.85
CA GLU A 300 -0.37 7.83 15.87
C GLU A 300 -0.04 6.42 16.38
N GLY A 301 0.29 6.27 17.66
CA GLY A 301 0.68 4.98 18.26
C GLY A 301 -0.44 3.94 18.29
N VAL A 302 -1.70 4.37 18.16
CA VAL A 302 -2.89 3.51 18.20
C VAL A 302 -3.20 2.94 16.80
N LEU A 303 -2.53 3.45 15.77
CA LEU A 303 -2.78 3.13 14.37
C LEU A 303 -1.58 2.45 13.72
N VAL A 304 -1.87 1.44 12.90
CA VAL A 304 -0.90 0.84 11.98
C VAL A 304 -1.43 0.98 10.56
N ARG A 305 -0.57 1.25 9.57
CA ARG A 305 -0.99 1.35 8.17
C ARG A 305 -1.70 0.05 7.75
N ALA A 306 -2.93 0.15 7.27
CA ALA A 306 -3.67 -1.00 6.76
C ALA A 306 -3.18 -1.33 5.34
N THR A 307 -3.08 -2.62 5.01
CA THR A 307 -2.73 -3.03 3.64
C THR A 307 -3.93 -2.89 2.70
N ASP A 308 -3.69 -2.80 1.40
CA ASP A 308 -4.76 -2.80 0.40
C ASP A 308 -5.65 -4.05 0.51
N GLU A 309 -5.08 -5.21 0.88
CA GLU A 309 -5.82 -6.43 1.15
C GLU A 309 -6.71 -6.31 2.40
N GLU A 310 -6.22 -5.72 3.49
CA GLU A 310 -7.03 -5.49 4.69
C GLU A 310 -8.17 -4.51 4.41
N VAL A 311 -7.93 -3.46 3.62
CA VAL A 311 -8.94 -2.50 3.19
C VAL A 311 -9.97 -3.17 2.27
N ALA A 312 -9.51 -3.97 1.30
CA ALA A 312 -10.38 -4.72 0.39
C ALA A 312 -11.20 -5.78 1.14
N ALA A 313 -10.60 -6.51 2.07
CA ALA A 313 -11.28 -7.49 2.92
C ALA A 313 -12.32 -6.83 3.81
N ALA A 314 -12.02 -5.66 4.39
CA ALA A 314 -12.98 -4.88 5.14
C ALA A 314 -14.10 -4.34 4.25
N ARG A 315 -13.89 -4.13 2.94
CA ARG A 315 -14.93 -3.75 1.96
C ARG A 315 -15.69 -4.93 1.34
N LYS A 316 -15.21 -6.17 1.52
CA LYS A 316 -15.65 -7.35 0.78
C LYS A 316 -17.15 -7.64 0.92
N TYR A 317 -17.69 -7.45 2.12
CA TYR A 317 -19.11 -7.64 2.42
C TYR A 317 -19.66 -6.38 3.11
N ASN A 318 -20.77 -5.87 2.59
CA ASN A 318 -21.45 -4.67 3.05
C ASN A 318 -22.87 -5.00 3.50
N VAL A 319 -23.49 -4.07 4.21
CA VAL A 319 -24.90 -4.20 4.62
C VAL A 319 -25.76 -4.36 3.38
N GLY A 320 -26.63 -5.38 3.39
CA GLY A 320 -27.45 -5.77 2.26
C GLY A 320 -26.88 -6.94 1.44
N ASP A 321 -25.60 -7.27 1.59
CA ASP A 321 -25.00 -8.43 0.90
C ASP A 321 -25.49 -9.74 1.52
N TYR A 322 -25.38 -10.81 0.72
CA TYR A 322 -25.74 -12.16 1.11
C TYR A 322 -24.49 -13.03 1.16
N VAL A 323 -24.33 -13.81 2.22
CA VAL A 323 -23.17 -14.67 2.43
C VAL A 323 -23.57 -16.06 2.89
N ARG A 324 -22.75 -17.07 2.56
CA ARG A 324 -22.90 -18.45 3.05
C ARG A 324 -21.79 -18.77 4.03
N VAL A 325 -22.15 -19.31 5.19
CA VAL A 325 -21.18 -19.71 6.22
C VAL A 325 -20.47 -20.99 5.78
N THR A 326 -19.16 -20.95 5.62
CA THR A 326 -18.36 -22.08 5.11
C THR A 326 -17.60 -22.82 6.21
N LYS A 327 -17.32 -22.14 7.32
CA LYS A 327 -16.63 -22.74 8.47
C LYS A 327 -17.20 -22.24 9.78
N ARG A 328 -17.07 -23.07 10.81
CA ARG A 328 -17.51 -22.73 12.16
C ARG A 328 -16.50 -21.77 12.79
N GLY A 329 -16.91 -20.55 13.08
CA GLY A 329 -16.12 -19.60 13.87
C GLY A 329 -16.31 -19.81 15.37
N CYS A 330 -15.27 -19.54 16.16
CA CYS A 330 -15.33 -19.61 17.63
C CYS A 330 -16.13 -18.46 18.29
N GLY A 331 -16.51 -17.42 17.53
CA GLY A 331 -17.24 -16.24 18.04
C GLY A 331 -18.70 -16.10 17.59
N HIS A 332 -19.18 -16.91 16.62
CA HIS A 332 -20.54 -16.80 16.11
C HIS A 332 -21.39 -18.06 16.27
N ASN A 333 -22.71 -17.86 16.19
CA ASN A 333 -23.74 -18.89 16.36
C ASN A 333 -24.43 -19.28 15.03
N TYR A 334 -23.81 -19.00 13.88
CA TYR A 334 -24.27 -19.52 12.58
C TYR A 334 -23.80 -20.96 12.36
N ASP A 335 -24.69 -21.78 11.82
CA ASP A 335 -24.38 -23.13 11.36
C ASP A 335 -23.64 -23.09 10.02
N VAL A 336 -22.79 -24.08 9.77
CA VAL A 336 -22.11 -24.21 8.47
C VAL A 336 -23.16 -24.53 7.39
N GLY A 337 -23.13 -23.77 6.29
CA GLY A 337 -24.12 -23.79 5.22
C GLY A 337 -25.24 -22.75 5.37
N GLU A 338 -25.36 -22.07 6.52
CA GLU A 338 -26.37 -21.03 6.73
C GLU A 338 -26.17 -19.87 5.75
N ILE A 339 -27.27 -19.41 5.14
CA ILE A 339 -27.29 -18.20 4.31
C ILE A 339 -27.68 -17.02 5.20
N VAL A 340 -26.91 -15.95 5.12
CA VAL A 340 -27.04 -14.79 6.01
C VAL A 340 -27.16 -13.52 5.16
N LYS A 341 -28.16 -12.69 5.46
CA LYS A 341 -28.24 -11.31 4.95
C LYS A 341 -27.50 -10.39 5.91
N VAL A 342 -26.45 -9.73 5.44
CA VAL A 342 -25.65 -8.81 6.27
C VAL A 342 -26.51 -7.61 6.65
N THR A 343 -26.77 -7.43 7.94
CA THR A 343 -27.59 -6.34 8.49
C THR A 343 -26.75 -5.29 9.19
N HIS A 344 -25.67 -5.71 9.83
CA HIS A 344 -24.77 -4.80 10.52
C HIS A 344 -23.33 -5.14 10.19
N LYS A 345 -22.58 -4.08 9.90
CA LYS A 345 -21.14 -4.14 9.81
C LYS A 345 -20.57 -3.58 11.10
N HIS A 346 -19.73 -4.36 11.75
CA HIS A 346 -19.00 -3.87 12.89
C HIS A 346 -17.69 -3.27 12.39
N PHE A 347 -17.26 -2.24 13.10
CA PHE A 347 -15.86 -1.93 13.39
C PHE A 347 -14.88 -3.06 12.97
N GLY A 348 -14.07 -2.77 11.93
CA GLY A 348 -13.16 -3.71 11.26
C GLY A 348 -13.75 -4.36 10.00
N SER A 349 -13.33 -5.61 9.74
CA SER A 349 -13.87 -6.43 8.63
C SER A 349 -15.02 -7.34 9.08
N SER A 350 -15.39 -7.31 10.36
CA SER A 350 -16.38 -8.19 10.94
C SER A 350 -17.82 -7.67 10.76
N PHE A 351 -18.79 -8.56 10.74
CA PHE A 351 -20.19 -8.20 10.49
C PHE A 351 -21.13 -9.23 11.12
N CYS A 352 -22.42 -8.92 11.20
CA CYS A 352 -23.45 -9.89 11.52
C CYS A 352 -24.64 -9.72 10.59
N GLY A 353 -25.57 -10.67 10.67
CA GLY A 353 -26.67 -10.73 9.75
C GLY A 353 -27.82 -11.57 10.26
N ILE A 354 -28.93 -11.44 9.55
CA ILE A 354 -30.12 -12.25 9.75
C ILE A 354 -29.91 -13.62 9.11
N LYS A 355 -30.18 -14.67 9.88
CA LYS A 355 -30.20 -16.07 9.42
C LYS A 355 -31.39 -16.28 8.49
N ALA A 356 -31.19 -16.85 7.31
CA ALA A 356 -32.28 -17.23 6.43
C ALA A 356 -33.22 -18.24 7.12
N SER A 357 -32.66 -19.21 7.87
CA SER A 357 -33.43 -20.29 8.48
C SER A 357 -34.39 -19.85 9.58
N THR A 358 -33.96 -18.90 10.42
CA THR A 358 -34.72 -18.49 11.61
C THR A 358 -35.19 -17.04 11.58
N GLY A 359 -34.66 -16.21 10.69
CA GLY A 359 -34.84 -14.76 10.70
C GLY A 359 -34.26 -14.06 11.92
N ALA A 360 -33.55 -14.78 12.79
CA ALA A 360 -32.86 -14.18 13.93
C ALA A 360 -31.52 -13.60 13.49
N GLU A 361 -31.15 -12.46 14.08
CA GLU A 361 -29.80 -11.93 13.95
C GLU A 361 -28.82 -12.83 14.71
N GLY A 362 -27.72 -13.17 14.06
CA GLY A 362 -26.63 -13.90 14.70
C GLY A 362 -25.56 -12.99 15.29
N ASN A 363 -24.56 -13.62 15.89
CA ASN A 363 -23.40 -12.93 16.43
C ASN A 363 -22.44 -12.46 15.32
N THR A 364 -21.38 -11.76 15.70
CA THR A 364 -20.35 -11.24 14.79
C THR A 364 -19.49 -12.35 14.15
N MET A 365 -19.28 -12.27 12.84
CA MET A 365 -18.48 -13.17 12.03
C MET A 365 -17.41 -12.43 11.23
N LEU A 366 -16.38 -13.16 10.78
CA LEU A 366 -15.28 -12.63 9.97
C LEU A 366 -15.48 -12.95 8.49
N PRO A 367 -14.91 -12.14 7.56
CA PRO A 367 -15.03 -12.39 6.12
C PRO A 367 -14.48 -13.74 5.68
N GLU A 368 -13.49 -14.27 6.40
CA GLU A 368 -12.89 -15.58 6.14
C GLU A 368 -13.79 -16.77 6.57
N HIS A 369 -14.87 -16.53 7.32
CA HIS A 369 -15.84 -17.55 7.73
C HIS A 369 -16.91 -17.81 6.67
N VAL A 370 -16.93 -17.01 5.59
CA VAL A 370 -18.00 -17.02 4.61
C VAL A 370 -17.51 -16.89 3.17
N GLU A 371 -18.39 -17.28 2.26
CA GLU A 371 -18.33 -16.94 0.84
C GLU A 371 -19.54 -16.09 0.43
N SER A 372 -19.47 -15.44 -0.73
CA SER A 372 -20.62 -14.73 -1.30
C SER A 372 -21.77 -15.70 -1.59
N ALA A 373 -22.98 -15.27 -1.26
CA ALA A 373 -24.24 -15.90 -1.65
C ALA A 373 -25.10 -14.88 -2.41
N THR A 374 -26.26 -15.32 -2.89
CA THR A 374 -27.20 -14.45 -3.59
C THR A 374 -28.45 -14.21 -2.76
N GLU A 375 -29.19 -13.15 -3.11
CA GLU A 375 -30.52 -12.90 -2.56
C GLU A 375 -31.49 -14.07 -2.84
N ALA A 376 -31.35 -14.72 -3.99
CA ALA A 376 -32.15 -15.89 -4.35
C ALA A 376 -31.87 -17.07 -3.40
N ASP A 377 -30.60 -17.30 -3.03
CA ASP A 377 -30.23 -18.33 -2.06
C ASP A 377 -30.86 -18.06 -0.69
N PHE A 378 -30.87 -16.78 -0.27
CA PHE A 378 -31.49 -16.37 0.99
C PHE A 378 -33.00 -16.56 0.96
N ASN A 379 -33.68 -16.05 -0.07
CA ASN A 379 -35.14 -16.11 -0.22
C ASN A 379 -35.69 -17.53 -0.45
N ALA A 380 -34.86 -18.47 -0.92
CA ALA A 380 -35.24 -19.87 -1.02
C ALA A 380 -35.48 -20.53 0.36
N ILE A 381 -34.91 -19.96 1.43
CA ILE A 381 -34.98 -20.49 2.80
C ILE A 381 -35.76 -19.53 3.70
N TYR A 382 -35.58 -18.22 3.53
CA TYR A 382 -36.15 -17.20 4.39
C TYR A 382 -37.67 -17.13 4.27
N ASP A 383 -38.34 -17.15 5.42
CA ASP A 383 -39.78 -16.90 5.50
C ASP A 383 -40.03 -15.39 5.55
N PRO A 384 -40.57 -14.77 4.48
CA PRO A 384 -40.76 -13.33 4.40
C PRO A 384 -41.70 -12.77 5.47
N ARG A 385 -42.48 -13.60 6.17
CA ARG A 385 -43.30 -13.16 7.31
C ARG A 385 -42.48 -12.69 8.50
N ARG A 386 -41.23 -13.15 8.64
CA ARG A 386 -40.36 -12.85 9.77
C ARG A 386 -39.93 -11.39 9.84
N GLN A 387 -40.17 -10.60 8.79
CA GLN A 387 -39.97 -9.15 8.81
C GLN A 387 -41.02 -8.41 9.66
N PHE A 388 -42.13 -9.08 10.00
CA PHE A 388 -43.20 -8.54 10.81
C PHE A 388 -43.15 -9.10 12.25
N ALA A 389 -43.53 -8.28 13.21
CA ALA A 389 -43.69 -8.61 14.61
C ALA A 389 -45.10 -8.21 15.09
N ALA A 390 -45.60 -8.85 16.14
CA ALA A 390 -46.86 -8.45 16.76
C ALA A 390 -46.77 -7.00 17.26
N GLY A 391 -47.81 -6.21 16.98
CA GLY A 391 -47.86 -4.77 17.25
C GLY A 391 -47.38 -3.88 16.10
N ASP A 392 -46.70 -4.44 15.08
CA ASP A 392 -46.29 -3.65 13.91
C ASP A 392 -47.51 -3.03 13.20
N LYS A 393 -47.43 -1.74 12.87
CA LYS A 393 -48.39 -1.08 11.99
C LYS A 393 -48.06 -1.41 10.54
N VAL A 394 -49.05 -1.88 9.79
CA VAL A 394 -48.92 -2.29 8.40
C VAL A 394 -50.01 -1.67 7.54
N ARG A 395 -49.68 -1.26 6.32
CA ARG A 395 -50.64 -0.86 5.31
C ARG A 395 -50.98 -2.04 4.41
N LEU A 396 -52.26 -2.34 4.26
CA LEU A 396 -52.72 -3.32 3.28
C LEU A 396 -52.67 -2.69 1.89
N VAL A 397 -51.92 -3.27 0.96
CA VAL A 397 -51.78 -2.71 -0.41
C VAL A 397 -52.60 -3.46 -1.45
N SER A 398 -52.96 -4.72 -1.21
CA SER A 398 -53.77 -5.52 -2.14
C SER A 398 -54.54 -6.64 -1.43
N GLY A 399 -55.54 -7.21 -2.11
CA GLY A 399 -56.33 -8.34 -1.61
C GLY A 399 -57.41 -8.00 -0.59
N GLY A 400 -57.58 -6.72 -0.26
CA GLY A 400 -58.66 -6.25 0.61
C GLY A 400 -60.05 -6.62 0.11
N ASP A 401 -60.96 -6.78 1.07
CA ASP A 401 -62.37 -7.19 0.93
C ASP A 401 -62.62 -8.54 0.23
N VAL A 402 -61.57 -9.30 -0.04
CA VAL A 402 -61.63 -10.66 -0.58
C VAL A 402 -61.20 -11.63 0.52
N TYR A 403 -61.91 -12.76 0.68
CA TYR A 403 -61.53 -13.77 1.68
C TYR A 403 -60.06 -14.20 1.50
N PRO A 404 -59.23 -14.19 2.55
CA PRO A 404 -59.54 -14.08 3.99
C PRO A 404 -59.36 -12.68 4.62
N LEU A 405 -59.52 -11.61 3.84
CA LEU A 405 -59.41 -10.19 4.21
C LEU A 405 -60.75 -9.43 4.07
N ILE A 406 -61.89 -10.10 4.27
CA ILE A 406 -63.21 -9.46 4.19
C ILE A 406 -63.34 -8.39 5.28
N GLY A 407 -63.68 -7.16 4.89
CA GLY A 407 -63.77 -6.02 5.80
C GLY A 407 -62.44 -5.31 6.04
N PHE A 408 -61.38 -5.69 5.33
CA PHE A 408 -60.09 -5.01 5.31
C PHE A 408 -59.91 -4.32 3.96
N GLY A 409 -59.81 -2.98 3.96
CA GLY A 409 -59.66 -2.18 2.75
C GLY A 409 -58.20 -1.94 2.38
N ASN A 410 -57.92 -1.89 1.08
CA ASN A 410 -56.60 -1.48 0.60
C ASN A 410 -56.35 0.00 0.93
N GLY A 411 -55.11 0.34 1.25
CA GLY A 411 -54.67 1.67 1.69
C GLY A 411 -54.90 1.95 3.17
N VAL A 412 -55.54 1.05 3.91
CA VAL A 412 -55.83 1.22 5.34
C VAL A 412 -54.69 0.66 6.20
N VAL A 413 -54.45 1.30 7.34
CA VAL A 413 -53.49 0.88 8.37
C VAL A 413 -54.14 -0.15 9.29
N TYR A 414 -53.43 -1.23 9.54
CA TYR A 414 -53.80 -2.34 10.42
C TYR A 414 -52.64 -2.68 11.35
N GLU A 415 -52.92 -3.51 12.36
CA GLU A 415 -51.91 -3.95 13.32
C GLU A 415 -51.67 -5.46 13.21
N VAL A 416 -50.41 -5.87 13.13
CA VAL A 416 -50.03 -7.29 13.11
C VAL A 416 -50.30 -7.91 14.48
N LYS A 417 -51.04 -9.01 14.50
CA LYS A 417 -51.32 -9.79 15.71
C LYS A 417 -50.44 -11.03 15.79
N ASN A 418 -50.25 -11.73 14.67
CA ASN A 418 -49.35 -12.87 14.56
C ASN A 418 -48.72 -12.95 13.17
N ALA A 419 -47.40 -12.76 13.12
CA ALA A 419 -46.64 -12.78 11.87
C ALA A 419 -46.57 -14.18 11.23
N LEU A 420 -46.43 -15.25 12.03
CA LEU A 420 -46.22 -16.61 11.54
C LEU A 420 -47.49 -17.46 11.63
N TYR A 421 -48.60 -16.96 11.07
CA TYR A 421 -49.88 -17.66 11.13
C TYR A 421 -49.94 -18.82 10.12
N PRO A 422 -50.15 -20.08 10.55
CA PRO A 422 -49.94 -21.26 9.69
C PRO A 422 -51.19 -21.71 8.91
N THR A 423 -52.36 -21.11 9.11
CA THR A 423 -53.63 -21.57 8.52
C THR A 423 -54.17 -20.62 7.44
N HIS A 424 -55.34 -20.95 6.85
CA HIS A 424 -55.99 -20.27 5.72
C HIS A 424 -55.29 -20.40 4.35
N GLY A 425 -54.79 -21.61 4.04
CA GLY A 425 -54.36 -21.95 2.68
C GLY A 425 -53.08 -21.24 2.22
N GLY A 426 -52.26 -20.78 3.16
CA GLY A 426 -50.96 -20.16 2.87
C GLY A 426 -50.22 -19.76 4.14
N ASN A 427 -48.94 -19.43 3.97
CA ASN A 427 -48.11 -18.81 5.00
C ASN A 427 -48.55 -17.35 5.16
N ARG A 428 -49.50 -17.07 6.06
CA ARG A 428 -50.15 -15.75 6.22
C ARG A 428 -49.73 -15.03 7.51
N ILE A 429 -50.09 -13.75 7.57
CA ILE A 429 -49.93 -12.83 8.69
C ILE A 429 -51.33 -12.44 9.17
N GLU A 430 -51.60 -12.65 10.45
CA GLU A 430 -52.83 -12.25 11.12
C GLU A 430 -52.77 -10.76 11.47
N ILE A 431 -53.73 -9.97 10.97
CA ILE A 431 -53.86 -8.53 11.20
C ILE A 431 -55.20 -8.19 11.86
N SER A 432 -55.21 -7.16 12.69
CA SER A 432 -56.39 -6.66 13.41
C SER A 432 -56.74 -5.23 12.98
N GLY A 433 -57.99 -4.82 13.24
CA GLY A 433 -58.54 -3.51 12.86
C GLY A 433 -59.89 -3.58 12.11
N GLY A 434 -60.33 -4.80 11.77
CA GLY A 434 -61.68 -5.09 11.31
C GLY A 434 -62.60 -5.61 12.43
N LYS A 435 -63.82 -6.01 12.06
CA LYS A 435 -64.76 -6.72 12.97
C LYS A 435 -64.23 -8.10 13.39
N TYR A 436 -63.44 -8.72 12.53
CA TYR A 436 -62.74 -9.97 12.73
C TYR A 436 -61.28 -9.78 12.33
N ASP A 437 -60.41 -10.72 12.70
CA ASP A 437 -59.02 -10.72 12.24
C ASP A 437 -58.94 -11.04 10.73
N GLY A 438 -57.99 -10.42 10.05
CA GLY A 438 -57.70 -10.60 8.63
C GLY A 438 -56.39 -11.37 8.43
N TYR A 439 -56.26 -12.08 7.31
CA TYR A 439 -55.09 -12.95 7.06
C TYR A 439 -54.40 -12.61 5.74
N ALA A 440 -53.43 -11.71 5.78
CA ALA A 440 -52.72 -11.23 4.61
C ALA A 440 -51.51 -12.10 4.25
N LEU A 441 -51.12 -12.12 2.98
CA LEU A 441 -49.81 -12.59 2.56
C LEU A 441 -48.76 -11.49 2.81
N PRO A 442 -47.48 -11.83 3.02
CA PRO A 442 -46.39 -10.86 3.20
C PRO A 442 -46.37 -9.76 2.14
N GLU A 443 -46.51 -10.12 0.87
CA GLU A 443 -46.48 -9.20 -0.27
C GLU A 443 -47.70 -8.26 -0.35
N GLN A 444 -48.76 -8.53 0.44
CA GLN A 444 -49.94 -7.67 0.52
C GLN A 444 -49.77 -6.58 1.59
N LEU A 445 -48.70 -6.61 2.38
CA LEU A 445 -48.48 -5.70 3.48
C LEU A 445 -47.21 -4.87 3.27
N VAL A 446 -47.29 -3.61 3.65
CA VAL A 446 -46.13 -2.72 3.79
C VAL A 446 -46.01 -2.34 5.25
N LYS A 447 -44.87 -2.64 5.89
CA LYS A 447 -44.60 -2.20 7.26
C LYS A 447 -44.42 -0.69 7.28
N LEU A 448 -45.06 -0.04 8.25
CA LEU A 448 -45.01 1.40 8.45
C LEU A 448 -44.20 1.74 9.69
N THR A 449 -43.52 2.87 9.65
CA THR A 449 -43.06 3.55 10.87
C THR A 449 -44.25 4.10 11.67
N GLU A 450 -44.04 4.40 12.96
CA GLU A 450 -45.08 5.01 13.80
C GLU A 450 -45.54 6.36 13.23
N GLU A 451 -44.62 7.15 12.69
CA GLU A 451 -44.92 8.45 12.08
C GLU A 451 -45.77 8.31 10.81
N GLU A 452 -45.38 7.43 9.88
CA GLU A 452 -46.16 7.17 8.65
C GLU A 452 -47.55 6.61 8.97
N ALA A 453 -47.65 5.73 9.97
CA ALA A 453 -48.93 5.20 10.42
C ALA A 453 -49.82 6.31 11.00
N ALA A 454 -49.27 7.17 11.86
CA ALA A 454 -50.01 8.29 12.45
C ALA A 454 -50.49 9.29 11.39
N GLU A 455 -49.66 9.63 10.40
CA GLU A 455 -50.05 10.54 9.31
C GLU A 455 -51.16 9.94 8.43
N LEU A 456 -51.09 8.65 8.10
CA LEU A 456 -52.15 7.97 7.35
C LEU A 456 -53.46 7.86 8.15
N GLU A 457 -53.38 7.59 9.45
CA GLU A 457 -54.55 7.56 10.33
C GLU A 457 -55.20 8.94 10.44
N LYS A 458 -54.42 10.02 10.63
CA LYS A 458 -54.91 11.41 10.62
C LYS A 458 -55.56 11.77 9.28
N ALA A 459 -54.91 11.45 8.17
CA ALA A 459 -55.46 11.71 6.84
C ALA A 459 -56.79 10.95 6.61
N ALA A 460 -56.87 9.70 7.07
CA ALA A 460 -58.10 8.92 7.03
C ALA A 460 -59.20 9.51 7.92
N GLU A 461 -58.86 10.03 9.11
CA GLU A 461 -59.79 10.72 10.00
C GLU A 461 -60.31 12.03 9.38
N ILE A 462 -59.43 12.85 8.82
CA ILE A 462 -59.78 14.07 8.10
C ILE A 462 -60.74 13.73 6.96
N LYS A 463 -60.39 12.75 6.12
CA LYS A 463 -61.25 12.28 5.05
C LYS A 463 -62.62 11.82 5.55
N ARG A 464 -62.69 11.04 6.64
CA ARG A 464 -63.96 10.62 7.25
C ARG A 464 -64.81 11.80 7.72
N LYS A 465 -64.19 12.85 8.29
CA LYS A 465 -64.89 14.08 8.72
C LYS A 465 -65.50 14.82 7.52
N TRP A 466 -64.76 14.95 6.43
CA TRP A 466 -65.24 15.56 5.19
C TRP A 466 -66.30 14.71 4.47
N ASP A 467 -66.10 13.40 4.36
CA ASP A 467 -67.06 12.46 3.77
C ASP A 467 -68.40 12.45 4.56
N ALA A 468 -68.33 12.56 5.90
CA ALA A 468 -69.52 12.62 6.76
C ALA A 468 -70.41 13.84 6.51
N ILE A 469 -69.83 14.93 5.97
CA ILE A 469 -70.56 16.13 5.56
C ILE A 469 -70.85 16.15 4.04
N GLY A 470 -70.52 15.07 3.33
CA GLY A 470 -70.79 14.91 1.90
C GLY A 470 -69.92 15.80 1.00
N ARG A 471 -68.70 16.12 1.44
CA ARG A 471 -67.76 16.99 0.72
C ARG A 471 -66.40 16.30 0.53
N LYS A 472 -65.64 16.72 -0.48
CA LYS A 472 -64.23 16.30 -0.63
C LYS A 472 -63.37 17.00 0.43
N VAL A 473 -62.22 16.40 0.75
CA VAL A 473 -61.22 17.02 1.61
C VAL A 473 -60.82 18.36 1.00
N ASP A 474 -60.78 19.40 1.83
CA ASP A 474 -60.49 20.79 1.48
C ASP A 474 -61.51 21.44 0.50
N GLU A 475 -62.72 20.89 0.41
CA GLU A 475 -63.82 21.50 -0.35
C GLU A 475 -64.57 22.55 0.49
N TYR A 476 -64.07 23.78 0.45
CA TYR A 476 -64.69 24.93 1.12
C TYR A 476 -65.81 25.56 0.29
N LYS A 477 -66.79 26.18 0.96
CA LYS A 477 -67.93 26.87 0.35
C LYS A 477 -68.22 28.19 1.05
N ASP A 478 -68.87 29.08 0.32
CA ASP A 478 -69.41 30.32 0.86
C ASP A 478 -70.26 30.08 2.10
N GLY A 479 -69.89 30.78 3.18
CA GLY A 479 -70.54 30.70 4.48
C GLY A 479 -69.96 29.65 5.43
N ASP A 480 -68.92 28.91 5.05
CA ASP A 480 -68.22 28.03 5.99
C ASP A 480 -67.56 28.82 7.13
N ILE A 481 -67.52 28.23 8.32
CA ILE A 481 -66.78 28.76 9.47
C ILE A 481 -65.44 28.03 9.54
N VAL A 482 -64.35 28.77 9.43
CA VAL A 482 -62.98 28.23 9.46
C VAL A 482 -62.19 28.83 10.61
N ARG A 483 -61.20 28.10 11.10
CA ARG A 483 -60.20 28.59 12.06
C ARG A 483 -58.84 28.65 11.36
N PHE A 484 -58.16 29.79 11.43
CA PHE A 484 -56.81 29.90 10.89
C PHE A 484 -55.81 29.13 11.75
N THR A 485 -54.89 28.42 11.09
CA THR A 485 -53.79 27.64 11.70
C THR A 485 -52.43 28.33 11.61
N GLN A 486 -52.40 29.49 10.94
CA GLN A 486 -51.23 30.35 10.84
C GLN A 486 -51.62 31.83 10.80
N SER A 487 -50.61 32.71 10.86
CA SER A 487 -50.82 34.16 10.76
C SER A 487 -51.28 34.54 9.35
N THR A 488 -52.39 35.28 9.26
CA THR A 488 -52.96 35.72 7.98
C THR A 488 -52.32 37.02 7.44
N GLY A 489 -51.55 37.72 8.28
CA GLY A 489 -51.05 39.07 7.97
C GLY A 489 -52.12 40.17 7.94
N ALA A 490 -53.40 39.81 8.12
CA ALA A 490 -54.50 40.76 8.20
C ALA A 490 -54.67 41.30 9.63
N ASP A 491 -54.83 42.62 9.74
CA ASP A 491 -55.06 43.29 11.02
C ASP A 491 -56.36 42.80 11.67
N GLY A 492 -56.28 42.41 12.94
CA GLY A 492 -57.40 41.83 13.69
C GLY A 492 -57.67 40.34 13.47
N TYR A 493 -56.84 39.63 12.69
CA TYR A 493 -57.00 38.18 12.42
C TYR A 493 -55.70 37.39 12.66
N PRO A 494 -55.22 37.28 13.92
CA PRO A 494 -54.06 36.45 14.27
C PRO A 494 -54.34 34.95 14.04
N ASN A 495 -53.28 34.14 14.20
CA ASN A 495 -53.44 32.68 14.30
C ASN A 495 -54.56 32.30 15.29
N ASP A 496 -55.26 31.19 15.02
CA ASP A 496 -56.44 30.71 15.74
C ASP A 496 -57.72 31.56 15.60
N SER A 497 -57.72 32.62 14.78
CA SER A 497 -58.96 33.39 14.54
C SER A 497 -60.01 32.56 13.80
N ILE A 498 -61.26 32.69 14.22
CA ILE A 498 -62.41 31.98 13.63
C ILE A 498 -63.23 32.98 12.80
N VAL A 499 -63.44 32.67 11.53
CA VAL A 499 -64.12 33.57 10.58
C VAL A 499 -65.12 32.81 9.71
N ILE A 500 -66.10 33.54 9.19
CA ILE A 500 -66.95 33.08 8.09
C ILE A 500 -66.28 33.49 6.78
N ILE A 501 -66.12 32.54 5.85
CA ILE A 501 -65.55 32.79 4.53
C ILE A 501 -66.64 33.03 3.47
N SER A 502 -66.28 33.72 2.40
CA SER A 502 -67.15 34.08 1.26
C SER A 502 -66.34 34.24 -0.01
N ASP A 503 -66.96 34.25 -1.18
CA ASP A 503 -66.28 34.42 -2.47
C ASP A 503 -65.19 33.34 -2.66
N VAL A 504 -65.54 32.08 -2.38
CA VAL A 504 -64.62 30.94 -2.49
C VAL A 504 -64.41 30.57 -3.96
N GLU A 505 -63.17 30.70 -4.43
CA GLU A 505 -62.74 30.37 -5.79
C GLU A 505 -61.49 29.48 -5.76
N GLY A 506 -61.69 28.16 -5.86
CA GLY A 506 -60.59 27.20 -5.79
C GLY A 506 -59.96 27.17 -4.38
N GLU A 507 -58.69 27.56 -4.28
CA GLU A 507 -57.95 27.64 -3.02
C GLU A 507 -58.07 29.01 -2.35
N ASP A 508 -58.63 30.01 -3.04
CA ASP A 508 -58.78 31.38 -2.56
C ASP A 508 -60.17 31.63 -1.97
N PHE A 509 -60.25 32.50 -0.97
CA PHE A 509 -61.51 33.00 -0.42
C PHE A 509 -61.36 34.40 0.17
N ARG A 510 -62.49 35.06 0.46
CA ARG A 510 -62.52 36.31 1.22
C ARG A 510 -62.98 36.11 2.66
N PHE A 511 -62.34 36.86 3.55
CA PHE A 511 -62.72 36.96 4.95
C PHE A 511 -62.68 38.42 5.43
N GLY A 512 -63.35 38.69 6.55
CA GLY A 512 -63.62 40.04 7.02
C GLY A 512 -65.06 40.47 6.69
N GLY A 513 -65.76 40.98 7.70
CA GLY A 513 -67.21 41.19 7.63
C GLY A 513 -67.67 42.20 6.59
N ILE A 514 -68.94 42.09 6.16
CA ILE A 514 -69.62 43.03 5.27
C ILE A 514 -69.64 44.42 5.94
N GLY A 515 -68.92 45.38 5.37
CA GLY A 515 -68.75 46.74 5.90
C GLY A 515 -67.33 47.09 6.39
N ASN A 516 -66.44 46.09 6.51
CA ASN A 516 -65.01 46.26 6.79
C ASN A 516 -64.15 45.95 5.56
N ARG A 517 -62.85 46.22 5.64
CA ARG A 517 -61.86 45.79 4.64
C ARG A 517 -61.93 44.26 4.52
N GLN A 518 -62.25 43.76 3.32
CA GLN A 518 -62.13 42.34 3.00
C GLN A 518 -60.67 41.98 2.73
N PHE A 519 -60.26 40.83 3.20
CA PHE A 519 -58.93 40.27 3.00
C PHE A 519 -59.03 39.01 2.16
N LEU A 520 -58.00 38.76 1.35
CA LEU A 520 -57.85 37.51 0.60
C LEU A 520 -57.18 36.48 1.52
N GLY A 521 -57.74 35.29 1.56
CA GLY A 521 -57.25 34.14 2.30
C GLY A 521 -57.09 32.92 1.40
N ASP A 522 -56.29 31.99 1.87
CA ASP A 522 -55.98 30.73 1.18
C ASP A 522 -56.40 29.55 2.08
N THR A 523 -57.00 28.53 1.48
CA THR A 523 -57.49 27.32 2.16
C THR A 523 -56.41 26.56 2.93
N THR A 524 -55.13 26.71 2.57
CA THR A 524 -53.99 26.14 3.30
C THR A 524 -53.77 26.78 4.68
N TRP A 525 -54.39 27.94 4.93
CA TRP A 525 -54.20 28.70 6.17
C TRP A 525 -55.20 28.33 7.25
N CYS A 526 -56.19 27.49 6.95
CA CYS A 526 -57.31 27.27 7.83
C CYS A 526 -57.76 25.81 7.89
N VAL A 527 -58.54 25.51 8.92
CA VAL A 527 -59.26 24.25 9.07
C VAL A 527 -60.75 24.54 9.18
N LEU A 528 -61.57 23.71 8.53
CA LEU A 528 -63.02 23.77 8.64
C LEU A 528 -63.46 23.47 10.08
N ILE A 529 -64.26 24.37 10.67
CA ILE A 529 -64.86 24.21 12.00
C ILE A 529 -66.33 23.82 11.86
N THR A 530 -67.09 24.59 11.07
CA THR A 530 -68.51 24.33 10.85
C THR A 530 -68.83 24.53 9.37
N PRO A 531 -69.26 23.47 8.66
CA PRO A 531 -69.72 23.61 7.28
C PRO A 531 -71.02 24.42 7.22
N VAL A 532 -71.19 25.18 6.14
CA VAL A 532 -72.37 26.04 5.97
C VAL A 532 -73.70 25.27 5.99
N GLU A 533 -73.71 23.99 5.62
CA GLU A 533 -74.89 23.13 5.67
C GLU A 533 -75.32 22.77 7.10
N GLN A 534 -74.46 22.96 8.11
CA GLN A 534 -74.74 22.68 9.52
C GLN A 534 -75.00 23.94 10.36
N ARG A 535 -75.08 25.12 9.71
CA ARG A 535 -75.36 26.39 10.37
C ARG A 535 -76.86 26.56 10.66
N PHE A 536 -77.18 26.99 11.88
CA PHE A 536 -78.56 27.23 12.32
C PHE A 536 -79.07 28.65 12.00
N ASP A 537 -78.16 29.57 11.68
CA ASP A 537 -78.43 30.98 11.41
C ASP A 537 -78.68 31.26 9.91
N ARG A 538 -79.11 30.23 9.18
CA ARG A 538 -79.42 30.26 7.75
C ARG A 538 -80.89 30.53 7.46
#